data_AF-A0A914Y172-F1
#
_entry.id   AF-A0A914Y172-F1
#
_cell.length_a   1.000
_cell.length_b   1.000
_cell.length_c   1.000
_cell.angle_alpha   90.00
_cell.angle_beta   90.00
_cell.angle_gamma   90.00
#
_symmetry.space_group_name_H-M   'P 1'
#
loop_
_entity.id
_entity.type
_entity.pdbx_description
1 polymer ?
#
loop_
_entity_poly.entity_id
_entity_poly.type
_entity_poly.pdbx_seq_one_letter_code
_entity_poly.pdbx_strand_id
1 'polypeptide(L)'
;MMVPLDVLLIHDSYICTAYHCLKNANKIAAVAGVNDITKRKEGQERTVDQSSFIKIGADPKMDIGLIKLKVPFIINENVRTVRFFKDFNMDFESPADIIGWGAIKLNTLPDKLQFVS
;
A
#
# COMPACT_ATOMS: atom_id res chain seq x y z
N MET A 1 4.32 17.28 5.84
CA MET A 1 3.94 16.08 6.61
C MET A 1 3.57 14.99 5.61
N MET A 2 4.19 13.81 5.70
CA MET A 2 3.91 12.67 4.82
C MET A 2 2.85 11.81 5.49
N VAL A 3 1.78 11.47 4.78
CA VAL A 3 0.68 10.65 5.30
C VAL A 3 0.81 9.25 4.69
N PRO A 4 0.87 8.17 5.50
CA PRO A 4 0.83 6.81 4.99
C PRO A 4 -0.47 6.57 4.21
N LEU A 5 -0.36 5.87 3.08
CA LEU A 5 -1.51 5.43 2.29
C LEU A 5 -1.66 3.91 2.45
N ASP A 6 -2.89 3.42 2.35
CA ASP A 6 -3.17 2.00 2.34
C ASP A 6 -2.76 1.40 0.99
N VAL A 7 -1.75 0.53 1.00
CA VAL A 7 -1.13 0.00 -0.22
C VAL A 7 -0.73 -1.46 -0.07
N LEU A 8 -0.78 -2.20 -1.19
CA LEU A 8 -0.33 -3.58 -1.29
C LEU A 8 0.64 -3.72 -2.47
N LEU A 9 1.81 -4.31 -2.23
CA LEU A 9 2.73 -4.66 -3.31
C LEU A 9 2.26 -5.96 -3.97
N ILE A 10 1.80 -5.90 -5.21
CA ILE A 10 1.22 -7.06 -5.92
C ILE A 10 2.18 -7.65 -6.97
N HIS A 11 3.19 -6.87 -7.35
CA HIS A 11 4.33 -7.25 -8.17
C HIS A 11 5.51 -6.37 -7.77
N ASP A 12 6.74 -6.72 -8.09
CA ASP A 12 7.92 -5.87 -7.81
C ASP A 12 7.81 -4.42 -8.35
N SER A 13 6.95 -4.21 -9.35
CA SER A 13 6.78 -2.96 -10.10
C SER A 13 5.38 -2.41 -10.01
N TYR A 14 4.45 -3.08 -9.30
CA TYR A 14 3.05 -2.69 -9.23
C TYR A 14 2.52 -2.69 -7.80
N ILE A 15 1.87 -1.58 -7.44
CA ILE A 15 1.22 -1.38 -6.15
C ILE A 15 -0.26 -1.18 -6.37
N CYS A 16 -1.07 -1.95 -5.66
CA CYS A 16 -2.52 -1.77 -5.56
C CYS A 16 -2.85 -0.88 -4.35
N THR A 17 -3.82 0.01 -4.48
CA THR A 17 -4.29 0.94 -3.45
C THR A 17 -5.73 1.34 -3.75
N ALA A 18 -6.31 2.24 -2.97
CA ALA A 18 -7.60 2.83 -3.28
C ALA A 18 -7.47 3.99 -4.29
N TYR A 19 -8.49 4.19 -5.12
CA TYR A 19 -8.53 5.34 -6.04
C TYR A 19 -8.50 6.66 -5.26
N HIS A 20 -9.23 6.74 -4.15
CA HIS A 20 -9.28 7.96 -3.35
C HIS A 20 -7.91 8.37 -2.77
N CYS A 21 -7.03 7.40 -2.49
CA CYS A 21 -5.64 7.66 -2.07
C CYS A 21 -4.83 8.40 -3.15
N LEU A 22 -5.15 8.18 -4.43
CA LEU A 22 -4.43 8.75 -5.58
C LEU A 22 -5.04 10.04 -6.11
N LYS A 23 -6.33 10.32 -5.82
CA LYS A 23 -7.08 11.42 -6.43
C LYS A 23 -6.44 12.79 -6.18
N ASN A 24 -5.95 13.03 -4.97
CA ASN A 24 -5.44 14.33 -4.51
C ASN A 24 -3.93 14.31 -4.18
N ALA A 25 -3.25 13.22 -4.46
CA ALA A 25 -1.83 13.10 -4.17
C ALA A 25 -1.01 13.84 -5.23
N ASN A 26 -0.08 14.71 -4.80
CA ASN A 26 0.79 15.50 -5.70
C ASN A 26 2.22 14.95 -5.80
N LYS A 27 2.68 14.25 -4.76
CA LYS A 27 3.98 13.56 -4.72
C LYS A 27 3.80 12.28 -3.92
N ILE A 28 4.06 11.14 -4.55
CA ILE A 28 3.99 9.83 -3.90
C ILE A 28 5.37 9.19 -3.99
N ALA A 29 5.79 8.59 -2.89
CA ALA A 29 6.91 7.67 -2.85
C ALA A 29 6.43 6.38 -2.17
N ALA A 30 6.74 5.26 -2.79
CA ALA A 30 6.46 3.95 -2.20
C ALA A 30 7.62 3.54 -1.31
N VAL A 31 7.32 3.00 -0.14
CA VAL A 31 8.33 2.49 0.81
C VAL A 31 7.97 1.06 1.16
N ALA A 32 8.96 0.18 1.14
CA ALA A 32 8.80 -1.21 1.57
C ALA A 32 9.97 -1.66 2.43
N GLY A 33 9.72 -2.66 3.29
CA GLY A 33 10.75 -3.30 4.12
C GLY A 33 11.05 -2.59 5.44
N VAL A 34 10.11 -1.78 5.96
CA VAL A 34 10.22 -1.11 7.25
C VAL A 34 8.95 -1.28 8.06
N ASN A 35 9.11 -1.46 9.37
CA ASN A 35 7.99 -1.50 10.33
C ASN A 35 7.93 -0.25 11.20
N ASP A 36 8.91 0.66 11.11
CA ASP A 36 8.97 1.92 11.84
C ASP A 36 9.13 3.05 10.83
N ILE A 37 8.14 3.95 10.77
CA ILE A 37 8.10 5.02 9.79
C ILE A 37 9.23 6.04 9.99
N THR A 38 9.74 6.18 11.21
CA THR A 38 10.88 7.05 11.52
C THR A 38 12.18 6.50 10.93
N LYS A 39 12.22 5.19 10.65
CA LYS A 39 13.35 4.45 10.08
C LYS A 39 13.22 4.18 8.59
N ARG A 40 12.38 4.93 7.89
CA ARG A 40 12.11 4.83 6.43
C ARG A 40 13.37 4.58 5.57
N LYS A 41 14.49 5.22 5.91
CA LYS A 41 15.75 5.13 5.16
C LYS A 41 16.43 3.77 5.22
N GLU A 42 16.06 2.91 6.17
CA GLU A 42 16.54 1.53 6.28
C GLU A 42 15.85 0.60 5.25
N GLY A 43 14.74 1.04 4.67
CA GLY A 43 13.99 0.30 3.67
C GLY A 43 14.34 0.64 2.23
N GLN A 44 13.47 0.20 1.33
CA GLN A 44 13.52 0.56 -0.08
C GLN A 44 12.53 1.69 -0.34
N GLU A 45 13.00 2.80 -0.90
CA GLU A 45 12.13 3.88 -1.38
C GLU A 45 12.10 3.88 -2.90
N ARG A 46 10.91 4.08 -3.48
CA ARG A 46 10.70 4.18 -4.93
C ARG A 46 9.91 5.42 -5.26
N THR A 47 10.44 6.19 -6.20
CA THR A 47 9.72 7.32 -6.79
C THR A 47 8.63 6.79 -7.71
N VAL A 48 7.47 7.41 -7.62
CA VAL A 48 6.30 7.03 -8.38
C VAL A 48 6.03 8.09 -9.44
N ASP A 49 5.78 7.66 -10.68
CA ASP A 49 5.30 8.58 -11.72
C ASP A 49 3.78 8.72 -11.63
N GLN A 50 3.25 9.94 -11.55
CA GLN A 50 1.80 10.13 -11.53
C GLN A 50 1.13 9.78 -12.86
N SER A 51 1.86 9.90 -13.97
CA SER A 51 1.37 9.45 -15.29
C SER A 51 1.14 7.94 -15.34
N SER A 52 1.72 7.19 -14.40
CA SER A 52 1.59 5.74 -14.31
C SER A 52 0.39 5.28 -13.49
N PHE A 53 -0.41 6.21 -12.97
CA PHE A 53 -1.61 5.90 -12.22
C PHE A 53 -2.69 5.37 -13.15
N ILE A 54 -2.97 4.08 -13.02
CA ILE A 54 -4.15 3.46 -13.61
C ILE A 54 -5.24 3.57 -12.55
N LYS A 55 -6.12 4.55 -12.75
CA LYS A 55 -7.25 4.86 -11.87
C LYS A 55 -8.48 4.12 -12.39
N ILE A 56 -8.90 3.05 -11.71
CA ILE A 56 -10.08 2.27 -12.07
C ILE A 56 -11.18 2.63 -11.06
N GLY A 57 -11.93 3.72 -11.31
CA GLY A 57 -12.84 4.20 -10.27
C GLY A 57 -13.42 5.59 -10.40
N ALA A 58 -13.96 5.96 -11.57
CA ALA A 58 -14.85 7.13 -11.63
C ALA A 58 -16.21 6.85 -10.95
N ASP A 59 -16.58 5.57 -10.80
CA ASP A 59 -17.74 5.11 -10.05
C ASP A 59 -17.37 4.98 -8.56
N PRO A 60 -18.12 5.60 -7.62
CA PRO A 60 -17.88 5.45 -6.18
C PRO A 60 -17.93 4.00 -5.66
N LYS A 61 -18.46 3.05 -6.44
CA LYS A 61 -18.44 1.61 -6.11
C LYS A 61 -17.13 0.90 -6.46
N MET A 62 -16.26 1.52 -7.26
CA MET A 62 -14.97 0.97 -7.67
C MET A 62 -13.86 1.88 -7.14
N ASP A 63 -13.36 1.59 -5.94
CA ASP A 63 -12.31 2.39 -5.31
C ASP A 63 -10.95 1.68 -5.41
N ILE A 64 -10.47 1.46 -6.65
CA ILE A 64 -9.21 0.73 -6.91
C ILE A 64 -8.25 1.61 -7.72
N GLY A 65 -7.04 1.75 -7.20
CA GLY A 65 -5.91 2.43 -7.83
C GLY A 65 -4.76 1.47 -8.04
N LEU A 66 -4.12 1.57 -9.20
CA LEU A 66 -2.91 0.82 -9.53
C LEU A 66 -1.80 1.79 -9.90
N ILE A 67 -0.62 1.55 -9.34
CA ILE A 67 0.57 2.37 -9.54
C ILE A 67 1.66 1.49 -10.17
N LYS A 68 2.29 1.97 -11.24
CA LYS A 68 3.51 1.36 -11.78
C LYS A 68 4.75 2.12 -11.32
N LEU A 69 5.72 1.40 -10.76
CA LEU A 69 6.96 1.99 -10.27
C LEU A 69 7.93 2.27 -11.41
N LYS A 70 8.72 3.35 -11.29
CA LYS A 70 9.82 3.62 -12.25
C LYS A 70 10.95 2.61 -12.12
N VAL A 71 11.26 2.26 -10.88
CA VAL A 71 12.29 1.29 -10.52
C VAL A 71 11.61 0.20 -9.67
N PRO A 72 11.74 -1.09 -10.03
CA PRO A 72 11.15 -2.17 -9.26
C PRO A 72 11.74 -2.26 -7.83
N PHE A 73 10.97 -2.81 -6.91
CA PHE A 73 11.49 -3.27 -5.62
C PHE A 73 12.37 -4.51 -5.80
N ILE A 74 13.37 -4.63 -4.94
CA ILE A 74 14.17 -5.85 -4.84
C ILE A 74 13.46 -6.76 -3.83
N ILE A 75 12.90 -7.87 -4.30
CA ILE A 75 12.19 -8.82 -3.45
C ILE A 75 13.18 -9.53 -2.54
N ASN A 76 12.87 -9.59 -1.24
CA ASN A 76 13.70 -10.24 -0.22
C ASN A 76 12.85 -10.66 0.99
N GLU A 77 13.48 -10.99 2.11
CA GLU A 77 12.80 -11.39 3.34
C GLU A 77 11.85 -10.32 3.90
N ASN A 78 12.18 -9.03 3.74
CA ASN A 78 11.42 -7.90 4.27
C ASN A 78 10.50 -7.24 3.23
N VAL A 79 10.68 -7.53 1.93
CA VAL A 79 9.88 -6.98 0.82
C VAL A 79 9.34 -8.12 -0.03
N ARG A 80 8.04 -8.38 0.07
CA ARG A 80 7.36 -9.45 -0.66
C ARG A 80 6.06 -8.96 -1.30
N THR A 81 5.63 -9.68 -2.32
CA THR A 81 4.37 -9.43 -3.02
C THR A 81 3.24 -10.24 -2.41
N VAL A 82 2.05 -9.65 -2.34
CA VAL A 82 0.82 -10.37 -2.00
C VAL A 82 0.33 -11.15 -3.22
N ARG A 83 -0.21 -12.36 -3.00
CA ARG A 83 -0.77 -13.18 -4.08
C ARG A 83 -2.26 -12.92 -4.21
N PHE A 84 -2.74 -12.87 -5.44
CA PHE A 84 -4.17 -12.95 -5.70
C PHE A 84 -4.61 -14.42 -5.69
N PHE A 85 -5.75 -14.69 -5.07
CA PHE A 85 -6.41 -15.97 -5.21
C PHE A 85 -7.00 -16.06 -6.63
N LYS A 86 -6.79 -17.20 -7.30
CA LYS A 86 -7.39 -17.47 -8.61
C LYS A 86 -8.86 -17.89 -8.49
N ASP A 87 -9.23 -18.46 -7.34
CA ASP A 87 -10.54 -19.03 -7.12
C ASP A 87 -11.36 -18.13 -6.21
N PHE A 88 -12.60 -17.85 -6.61
CA PHE A 88 -13.55 -17.05 -5.83
C PHE A 88 -14.26 -17.85 -4.72
N ASN A 89 -13.94 -19.15 -4.58
CA ASN A 89 -14.46 -20.01 -3.51
C ASN A 89 -13.66 -19.81 -2.21
N MET A 90 -13.48 -18.56 -1.80
CA MET A 90 -12.95 -18.26 -0.47
C MET A 90 -14.08 -18.35 0.54
N ASP A 91 -13.78 -19.00 1.66
CA ASP A 91 -14.65 -18.98 2.82
C ASP A 91 -14.54 -17.59 3.48
N PHE A 92 -15.56 -16.76 3.27
CA PHE A 92 -15.60 -15.38 3.77
C PHE A 92 -15.67 -15.29 5.29
N GLU A 93 -15.81 -16.42 6.00
CA GLU A 93 -15.82 -16.49 7.45
C GLU A 93 -14.42 -16.63 8.09
N SER A 94 -13.37 -16.70 7.27
CA SER A 94 -12.00 -16.77 7.77
C SER A 94 -11.56 -15.42 8.39
N PRO A 95 -10.90 -15.42 9.56
CA PRO A 95 -10.28 -14.22 10.12
C PRO A 95 -9.32 -13.57 9.12
N ALA A 96 -9.27 -12.24 9.11
CA ALA A 96 -8.43 -11.47 8.22
C ALA A 96 -7.57 -10.49 9.01
N ASP A 97 -6.27 -10.48 8.71
CA ASP A 97 -5.35 -9.53 9.31
C ASP A 97 -5.41 -8.18 8.59
N ILE A 98 -5.62 -7.12 9.35
CA ILE A 98 -5.54 -5.74 8.87
C ILE A 98 -4.27 -5.10 9.44
N ILE A 99 -3.44 -4.54 8.57
CA ILE A 99 -2.16 -3.91 8.93
C ILE A 99 -2.12 -2.46 8.50
N GLY A 100 -1.50 -1.59 9.30
CA GLY A 100 -1.32 -0.18 8.91
C GLY A 100 -0.72 0.73 9.99
N TRP A 101 -0.42 1.96 9.57
CA TRP A 101 -0.01 3.08 10.44
C TRP A 101 -1.16 4.09 10.64
N GLY A 102 -2.40 3.67 10.40
CA GLY A 102 -3.59 4.50 10.59
C GLY A 102 -3.79 4.90 12.06
N ALA A 103 -4.60 5.94 12.29
CA ALA A 103 -4.87 6.44 13.63
C ALA A 103 -5.64 5.41 14.47
N ILE A 104 -5.02 4.91 15.54
CA ILE A 104 -5.67 3.98 16.50
C ILE A 104 -6.42 4.77 17.59
N LYS A 105 -5.98 6.00 17.86
CA LYS A 105 -6.62 6.96 18.76
C LYS A 105 -6.85 8.26 18.00
N LEU A 106 -7.87 9.02 18.39
CA LEU A 106 -8.18 10.30 17.76
C LEU A 106 -6.89 11.15 17.63
N ASN A 107 -6.53 11.49 16.40
CA ASN A 107 -5.40 12.36 16.05
C ASN A 107 -3.98 11.87 16.42
N THR A 108 -3.75 10.58 16.69
CA THR A 108 -2.38 10.05 16.89
C THR A 108 -2.09 8.90 15.93
N LEU A 109 -1.07 9.09 15.08
CA LEU A 109 -0.53 8.04 14.21
C LEU A 109 0.60 7.31 14.95
N PRO A 110 0.62 5.97 14.96
CA PRO A 110 1.74 5.22 15.52
C PRO A 110 2.98 5.33 14.63
N ASP A 111 4.17 5.31 15.22
CA ASP A 111 5.43 5.21 14.46
C ASP A 111 5.67 3.79 13.94
N LYS A 112 5.25 2.79 14.74
CA LYS A 112 5.39 1.37 14.42
C LYS A 112 4.15 0.84 13.70
N LEU A 113 4.36 -0.06 12.76
CA LEU A 113 3.29 -0.77 12.05
C LEU A 113 2.45 -1.54 13.07
N GLN A 114 1.13 -1.48 12.89
CA GLN A 114 0.16 -2.13 13.75
C GLN A 114 -0.56 -3.22 12.94
N PHE A 115 -1.08 -4.22 13.65
CA PHE A 115 -1.91 -5.24 13.06
C PHE A 115 -3.08 -5.57 14.00
N VAL A 116 -4.20 -5.97 13.41
CA VAL A 116 -5.40 -6.47 14.09
C VAL A 116 -5.83 -7.74 13.36
N SER A 117 -6.15 -8.78 14.12
CA SER A 117 -6.56 -10.11 13.64
C SER A 117 -7.96 -10.46 14.15
#